data_AF-A0A0Q7GKM4-F1
#
_entry.id   AF-A0A0Q7GKM4-F1
#
_cell.length_a   1.000
_cell.length_b   1.000
_cell.length_c   1.000
_cell.angle_alpha   90.00
_cell.angle_beta   90.00
_cell.angle_gamma   90.00
#
_symmetry.space_group_name_H-M   'P 1'
#
loop_
_entity.id
_entity.type
_entity.pdbx_description
1 polymer ?
#
loop_
_entity_poly.entity_id
_entity_poly.type
_entity_poly.pdbx_seq_one_letter_code
_entity_poly.pdbx_strand_id
1 'polypeptide(L)'
;MNLMNFFNDTFEISTISESNDFNSAILLLTNKCNKIIYQKYKLLNRVGNKHKSYVLFHKEHTNEIIFEKKREKIFPFTNDILKSMGYSAIGKELLPGNNHFPLLKFYQENPEFDFYWLIEDDVHYNGNWSNFLTFFLKFSSTDFLSSHIYEFYEKPNWYWWNTLSHSNKIILSQNKLSSFNPIYRLSNRALAYLHNQLKDGWKGHHEVLIPTLLKQGGFNIQDFGGTGQYVAKNCINRFYKIIEINQIEKLFGNSMRFKPNISPIEITENLLYHPVKYFGD
;
A
#
# COMPACT_ATOMS: atom_id res chain seq x y z
N MET A 1 27.00 -37.51 1.43
CA MET A 1 26.16 -37.30 0.23
C MET A 1 25.57 -35.90 0.38
N ASN A 2 26.21 -34.92 -0.27
CA ASN A 2 26.08 -33.48 0.04
C ASN A 2 24.91 -32.82 -0.71
N LEU A 3 24.21 -31.96 0.02
CA LEU A 3 23.25 -30.96 -0.47
C LEU A 3 23.98 -29.83 -1.21
N MET A 4 24.12 -29.97 -2.53
CA MET A 4 24.49 -28.87 -3.43
C MET A 4 24.13 -29.32 -4.84
N ASN A 5 22.92 -29.01 -5.33
CA ASN A 5 22.54 -29.03 -6.74
C ASN A 5 21.07 -28.59 -6.93
N PHE A 6 20.73 -27.34 -6.61
CA PHE A 6 19.44 -26.74 -7.02
C PHE A 6 19.55 -25.27 -7.46
N PHE A 7 20.73 -24.86 -7.92
CA PHE A 7 20.91 -23.58 -8.62
C PHE A 7 21.78 -23.80 -9.83
N ASN A 8 21.16 -24.19 -10.93
CA ASN A 8 21.70 -24.05 -12.29
C ASN A 8 20.50 -23.95 -13.24
N ASP A 9 19.88 -22.76 -13.25
CA ASP A 9 19.24 -22.25 -14.45
C ASP A 9 19.73 -20.81 -14.63
N THR A 10 20.58 -20.68 -15.64
CA THR A 10 21.24 -19.48 -16.11
C THR A 10 20.23 -18.44 -16.56
N PHE A 11 20.05 -17.40 -15.74
CA PHE A 11 19.56 -16.12 -16.23
C PHE A 11 20.76 -15.34 -16.77
N GLU A 12 20.65 -14.85 -18.00
CA GLU A 12 21.52 -13.79 -18.50
C GLU A 12 21.42 -12.61 -17.53
N ILE A 13 22.45 -12.46 -16.70
CA ILE A 13 22.69 -11.25 -15.95
C ILE A 13 23.14 -10.23 -16.99
N SER A 14 22.18 -9.56 -17.62
CA SER A 14 22.44 -8.23 -18.16
C SER A 14 23.00 -7.44 -16.99
N THR A 15 24.28 -7.09 -17.09
CA THR A 15 25.05 -6.26 -16.16
C THR A 15 24.16 -5.39 -15.30
N ILE A 16 23.97 -5.78 -14.04
CA ILE A 16 23.34 -4.94 -13.03
C ILE A 16 24.27 -3.75 -12.88
N SER A 17 23.86 -2.65 -13.51
CA SER A 17 24.42 -1.32 -13.29
C SER A 17 24.50 -1.05 -11.79
N GLU A 18 25.56 -0.33 -11.39
CA GLU A 18 25.81 0.23 -10.06
C GLU A 18 24.57 0.30 -9.17
N SER A 19 24.67 -0.23 -7.94
CA SER A 19 23.57 -0.27 -6.98
C SER A 19 22.95 1.11 -6.80
N ASN A 20 21.78 1.35 -7.41
CA ASN A 20 20.99 2.53 -7.12
C ASN A 20 20.71 2.53 -5.61
N ASP A 21 21.20 3.56 -4.91
CA ASP A 21 21.08 3.69 -3.47
C ASP A 21 19.69 4.21 -3.09
N PHE A 22 18.65 3.50 -3.53
CA PHE A 22 17.27 3.90 -3.25
C PHE A 22 16.99 3.87 -1.76
N ASN A 23 16.18 4.81 -1.32
CA ASN A 23 15.66 4.89 0.04
C ASN A 23 14.12 4.93 0.03
N SER A 24 13.50 4.76 1.20
CA SER A 24 12.05 4.91 1.30
C SER A 24 11.56 5.42 2.65
N ALA A 25 10.46 6.14 2.63
CA ALA A 25 9.63 6.35 3.81
C ALA A 25 8.65 5.18 3.99
N ILE A 26 8.49 4.70 5.24
CA ILE A 26 7.47 3.72 5.62
C ILE A 26 6.49 4.39 6.57
N LEU A 27 5.24 4.51 6.14
CA LEU A 27 4.21 5.26 6.81
C LEU A 27 3.16 4.30 7.40
N LEU A 28 3.14 4.16 8.72
CA LEU A 28 2.09 3.42 9.42
C LEU A 28 0.90 4.36 9.68
N LEU A 29 -0.20 4.17 8.96
CA LEU A 29 -1.41 4.98 9.07
C LEU A 29 -2.31 4.43 10.18
N THR A 30 -2.62 5.26 11.19
CA THR A 30 -3.44 4.83 12.33
C THR A 30 -4.12 6.02 13.03
N ASN A 31 -5.26 5.77 13.68
CA ASN A 31 -5.84 6.64 14.69
C ASN A 31 -5.70 6.05 16.11
N LYS A 32 -5.05 4.88 16.24
CA LYS A 32 -4.93 4.15 17.50
C LYS A 32 -3.60 4.44 18.19
N CYS A 33 -3.67 4.56 19.50
CA CYS A 33 -2.54 4.82 20.37
C CYS A 33 -2.45 3.71 21.42
N ASN A 34 -2.05 2.51 21.00
CA ASN A 34 -1.99 1.33 21.87
C ASN A 34 -0.66 0.56 21.71
N LYS A 35 -0.44 -0.42 22.59
CA LYS A 35 0.81 -1.22 22.62
C LYS A 35 1.03 -2.01 21.31
N ILE A 36 -0.05 -2.44 20.67
CA ILE A 36 0.01 -3.23 19.43
C ILE A 36 0.54 -2.37 18.28
N ILE A 37 -0.01 -1.17 18.09
CA ILE A 37 0.47 -0.21 17.09
C ILE A 37 1.93 0.17 17.35
N TYR A 38 2.29 0.42 18.62
CA TYR A 38 3.67 0.70 18.98
C TYR A 38 4.62 -0.46 18.59
N GLN A 39 4.22 -1.71 18.84
CA GLN A 39 5.02 -2.88 18.44
C GLN A 39 5.15 -2.99 16.91
N LYS A 40 4.07 -2.75 16.15
CA LYS A 40 4.11 -2.70 14.68
C LYS A 40 5.10 -1.65 14.18
N TYR A 41 5.03 -0.42 14.69
CA TYR A 41 5.99 0.64 14.36
C TYR A 41 7.44 0.21 14.69
N LYS A 42 7.69 -0.39 15.86
CA LYS A 42 9.03 -0.85 16.23
C LYS A 42 9.58 -1.95 15.30
N LEU A 43 8.72 -2.82 14.76
CA LEU A 43 9.13 -3.81 13.76
C LEU A 43 9.54 -3.14 12.45
N LEU A 44 8.73 -2.20 11.95
CA LEU A 44 9.03 -1.45 10.72
C LEU A 44 10.31 -0.62 10.87
N ASN A 45 10.49 0.06 12.01
CA ASN A 45 11.64 0.92 12.27
C ASN A 45 12.97 0.15 12.44
N ARG A 46 12.96 -1.19 12.48
CA ARG A 46 14.17 -2.04 12.59
C ARG A 46 14.69 -2.51 11.23
N VAL A 47 13.98 -2.25 10.15
CA VAL A 47 14.23 -2.87 8.83
C VAL A 47 15.57 -2.46 8.21
N GLY A 48 16.07 -1.25 8.51
CA GLY A 48 17.43 -0.82 8.14
C GLY A 48 17.50 0.66 7.72
N ASN A 49 18.72 1.18 7.55
CA ASN A 49 18.95 2.63 7.37
C ASN A 49 18.36 3.22 6.08
N LYS A 50 18.17 2.42 5.03
CA LYS A 50 17.53 2.85 3.78
C LYS A 50 16.02 3.08 3.91
N HIS A 51 15.43 2.59 5.01
CA HIS A 51 14.02 2.73 5.30
C HIS A 51 13.83 3.59 6.54
N LYS A 52 13.18 4.75 6.39
CA LYS A 52 12.81 5.59 7.54
C LYS A 52 11.33 5.41 7.84
N SER A 53 11.01 4.91 9.03
CA SER A 53 9.62 4.70 9.45
C SER A 53 9.04 5.93 10.16
N TYR A 54 7.76 6.18 9.91
CA TYR A 54 6.95 7.25 10.50
C TYR A 54 5.58 6.70 10.88
N VAL A 55 4.95 7.29 11.89
CA VAL A 55 3.54 7.06 12.23
C VAL A 55 2.73 8.21 11.65
N LEU A 56 1.87 7.93 10.67
CA LEU A 56 0.87 8.88 10.19
C LEU A 56 -0.34 8.78 11.11
N PHE A 57 -0.43 9.73 12.03
CA PHE A 57 -1.37 9.66 13.15
C PHE A 57 -2.54 10.61 12.96
N HIS A 58 -3.75 10.06 12.84
CA HIS A 58 -4.97 10.87 12.83
C HIS A 58 -5.31 11.29 14.26
N LYS A 59 -5.23 12.60 14.52
CA LYS A 59 -5.58 13.22 15.80
C LYS A 59 -7.10 13.45 15.89
N GLU A 60 -7.84 12.45 16.32
CA GLU A 60 -9.23 12.64 16.73
C GLU A 60 -9.27 13.23 18.16
N HIS A 61 -9.22 14.56 18.28
CA HIS A 61 -9.51 15.37 19.49
C HIS A 61 -9.06 14.85 20.89
N THR A 62 -8.10 13.92 20.98
CA THR A 62 -7.72 13.23 22.22
C THR A 62 -6.29 13.54 22.59
N ASN A 63 -6.10 13.82 23.88
CA ASN A 63 -4.84 14.21 24.47
C ASN A 63 -3.76 13.14 24.26
N GLU A 64 -2.72 13.54 23.53
CA GLU A 64 -1.52 12.79 23.20
C GLU A 64 -0.75 12.40 24.48
N ILE A 65 -0.62 11.10 24.77
CA ILE A 65 0.17 10.67 25.95
C ILE A 65 1.22 9.58 25.65
N ILE A 66 1.07 8.73 24.61
CA ILE A 66 1.98 7.58 24.44
C ILE A 66 3.13 7.83 23.45
N PHE A 67 2.89 8.51 22.33
CA PHE A 67 3.92 8.71 21.29
C PHE A 67 4.81 9.95 21.56
N GLU A 68 4.28 11.04 22.10
CA GLU A 68 5.11 12.22 22.41
C GLU A 68 6.20 11.95 23.45
N LYS A 69 5.94 11.03 24.38
CA LYS A 69 6.87 10.70 25.47
C LYS A 69 8.12 9.94 25.02
N LYS A 70 8.16 9.40 23.81
CA LYS A 70 9.20 8.45 23.38
C LYS A 70 9.98 8.89 22.13
N ARG A 71 9.79 10.13 21.65
CA ARG A 71 10.54 10.76 20.53
C ARG A 71 10.42 10.00 19.20
N GLU A 72 9.29 9.35 18.92
CA GLU A 72 9.03 8.73 17.63
C GLU A 72 8.78 9.76 16.52
N LYS A 73 9.02 9.34 15.28
CA LYS A 73 8.74 10.14 14.09
C LYS A 73 7.25 10.09 13.78
N ILE A 74 6.49 10.96 14.43
CA ILE A 74 5.04 11.06 14.21
C ILE A 74 4.78 12.18 13.21
N PHE A 75 3.95 11.90 12.22
CA PHE A 75 3.37 12.88 11.33
C PHE A 75 1.88 13.02 11.67
N PRO A 76 1.50 14.01 12.49
CA PRO A 76 0.12 14.15 12.91
C PRO A 76 -0.72 14.83 11.82
N PHE A 77 -1.98 14.43 11.70
CA PHE A 77 -2.94 15.11 10.83
C PHE A 77 -4.35 15.05 11.40
N THR A 78 -5.23 15.92 10.89
CA THR A 78 -6.67 15.97 11.21
C THR A 78 -7.47 15.92 9.91
N ASN A 79 -8.81 15.94 9.99
CA ASN A 79 -9.69 16.05 8.82
C ASN A 79 -9.48 17.34 8.01
N ASP A 80 -8.76 18.34 8.52
CA ASP A 80 -8.41 19.55 7.75
C ASP A 80 -7.57 19.24 6.50
N ILE A 81 -6.89 18.08 6.50
CA ILE A 81 -6.13 17.59 5.37
C ILE A 81 -6.96 17.46 4.09
N LEU A 82 -8.28 17.24 4.22
CA LEU A 82 -9.21 17.15 3.10
C LEU A 82 -9.39 18.47 2.34
N LYS A 83 -9.00 19.60 2.95
CA LYS A 83 -9.18 20.95 2.39
C LYS A 83 -7.84 21.66 2.19
N SER A 84 -6.86 21.41 3.05
CA SER A 84 -5.62 22.20 3.12
C SER A 84 -4.73 22.10 1.88
N MET A 85 -4.82 21.00 1.11
CA MET A 85 -4.03 20.81 -0.11
C MET A 85 -4.73 21.30 -1.38
N GLY A 86 -5.98 21.79 -1.31
CA GLY A 86 -6.74 22.23 -2.48
C GLY A 86 -7.16 21.11 -3.43
N TYR A 87 -7.31 19.89 -2.92
CA TYR A 87 -7.88 18.76 -3.66
C TYR A 87 -9.39 18.70 -3.44
N SER A 88 -10.08 17.93 -4.29
CA SER A 88 -11.49 17.59 -4.09
C SER A 88 -11.64 16.19 -3.49
N ALA A 89 -12.16 16.10 -2.26
CA ALA A 89 -12.47 14.83 -1.61
C ALA A 89 -13.79 14.22 -2.12
N ILE A 90 -13.97 12.90 -2.01
CA ILE A 90 -15.24 12.20 -2.35
C ILE A 90 -16.24 12.12 -1.18
N GLY A 91 -16.15 13.05 -0.24
CA GLY A 91 -16.97 13.08 0.97
C GLY A 91 -16.45 14.11 1.96
N LYS A 92 -16.97 14.08 3.19
CA LYS A 92 -16.53 14.96 4.29
C LYS A 92 -15.51 14.31 5.23
N GLU A 93 -15.37 12.99 5.14
CA GLU A 93 -14.54 12.18 6.01
C GLU A 93 -13.34 11.61 5.27
N LEU A 94 -12.30 11.25 6.03
CA LEU A 94 -11.13 10.56 5.48
C LEU A 94 -11.53 9.19 4.90
N LEU A 95 -12.41 8.48 5.60
CA LEU A 95 -12.94 7.19 5.21
C LEU A 95 -14.41 7.30 4.82
N PRO A 96 -14.86 6.58 3.78
CA PRO A 96 -14.06 5.78 2.85
C PRO A 96 -13.38 6.65 1.75
N GLY A 97 -12.17 6.25 1.36
CA GLY A 97 -11.60 6.61 0.06
C GLY A 97 -10.67 7.82 -0.05
N ASN A 98 -10.53 8.64 0.99
CA ASN A 98 -9.61 9.80 1.03
C ASN A 98 -8.34 9.53 1.88
N ASN A 99 -8.12 8.31 2.36
CA ASN A 99 -6.96 7.85 3.16
C ASN A 99 -5.57 8.05 2.51
N HIS A 100 -5.50 8.38 1.22
CA HIS A 100 -4.27 8.76 0.52
C HIS A 100 -3.83 10.21 0.76
N PHE A 101 -4.70 11.09 1.27
CA PHE A 101 -4.38 12.50 1.52
C PHE A 101 -3.23 12.69 2.53
N PRO A 102 -3.20 11.97 3.68
CA PRO A 102 -2.06 11.95 4.61
C PRO A 102 -0.72 11.64 3.96
N LEU A 103 -0.68 10.66 3.05
CA LEU A 103 0.53 10.31 2.30
C LEU A 103 0.99 11.47 1.41
N LEU A 104 0.08 12.10 0.67
CA LEU A 104 0.43 13.25 -0.19
C LEU A 104 0.95 14.43 0.62
N LYS A 105 0.33 14.72 1.76
CA LYS A 105 0.79 15.79 2.66
C LYS A 105 2.18 15.49 3.23
N PHE A 106 2.41 14.25 3.66
CA PHE A 106 3.74 13.80 4.11
C PHE A 106 4.79 13.98 3.00
N TYR A 107 4.48 13.54 1.78
CA TYR A 107 5.35 13.67 0.61
C TYR A 107 5.72 15.13 0.31
N GLN A 108 4.75 16.05 0.33
CA GLN A 108 5.03 17.46 0.07
C GLN A 108 6.00 18.08 1.09
N GLU A 109 5.97 17.62 2.34
CA GLU A 109 6.85 18.10 3.41
C GLU A 109 8.17 17.31 3.50
N ASN A 110 8.24 16.14 2.88
CA ASN A 110 9.40 15.25 2.89
C ASN A 110 9.60 14.62 1.50
N PRO A 111 9.96 15.41 0.47
CA PRO A 111 10.06 14.96 -0.92
C PRO A 111 11.38 14.23 -1.23
N GLU A 112 12.23 13.97 -0.23
CA GLU A 112 13.58 13.44 -0.43
C GLU A 112 13.64 11.92 -0.66
N PHE A 113 12.52 11.20 -0.50
CA PHE A 113 12.52 9.76 -0.62
C PHE A 113 12.24 9.28 -2.04
N ASP A 114 12.88 8.19 -2.45
CA ASP A 114 12.60 7.59 -3.76
C ASP A 114 11.25 6.89 -3.78
N PHE A 115 10.89 6.27 -2.66
CA PHE A 115 9.64 5.53 -2.49
C PHE A 115 8.95 5.81 -1.17
N TYR A 116 7.61 5.69 -1.17
CA TYR A 116 6.76 5.90 -0.01
C TYR A 116 5.83 4.72 0.14
N TRP A 117 5.96 3.97 1.23
CA TRP A 117 5.02 2.94 1.62
C TRP A 117 3.96 3.52 2.53
N LEU A 118 2.68 3.27 2.24
CA LEU A 118 1.59 3.47 3.20
C LEU A 118 1.07 2.10 3.64
N ILE A 119 0.92 1.91 4.95
CA ILE A 119 0.50 0.66 5.58
C ILE A 119 -0.59 0.98 6.60
N GLU A 120 -1.79 0.44 6.42
CA GLU A 120 -2.89 0.55 7.37
C GLU A 120 -2.63 -0.29 8.64
N ASP A 121 -3.20 0.14 9.75
CA ASP A 121 -2.91 -0.43 11.07
C ASP A 121 -3.46 -1.83 11.32
N ASP A 122 -4.33 -2.33 10.45
CA ASP A 122 -4.89 -3.68 10.46
C ASP A 122 -4.24 -4.60 9.41
N VAL A 123 -3.20 -4.13 8.70
CA VAL A 123 -2.29 -5.01 7.96
C VAL A 123 -1.39 -5.77 8.94
N HIS A 124 -1.29 -7.07 8.74
CA HIS A 124 -0.35 -7.93 9.44
C HIS A 124 0.53 -8.65 8.43
N TYR A 125 1.84 -8.69 8.69
CA TYR A 125 2.74 -9.57 7.95
C TYR A 125 3.24 -10.64 8.89
N ASN A 126 2.95 -11.90 8.57
CA ASN A 126 3.43 -13.04 9.35
C ASN A 126 4.86 -13.47 8.93
N GLY A 127 5.43 -12.82 7.91
CA GLY A 127 6.84 -12.97 7.54
C GLY A 127 7.75 -11.89 8.14
N ASN A 128 8.94 -11.74 7.55
CA ASN A 128 9.93 -10.76 7.98
C ASN A 128 9.82 -9.45 7.17
N TRP A 129 9.40 -8.35 7.80
CA TRP A 129 9.28 -7.04 7.16
C TRP A 129 10.54 -6.57 6.43
N SER A 130 11.73 -6.86 6.96
CA SER A 130 13.00 -6.50 6.31
C SER A 130 13.17 -7.22 4.98
N ASN A 131 12.79 -8.50 4.90
CA ASN A 131 12.82 -9.26 3.65
C ASN A 131 11.82 -8.69 2.63
N PHE A 132 10.59 -8.35 3.04
CA PHE A 132 9.57 -7.79 2.16
C PHE A 132 10.01 -6.44 1.57
N LEU A 133 10.41 -5.50 2.42
CA LEU A 133 10.75 -4.13 2.02
C LEU A 133 12.06 -4.08 1.22
N THR A 134 13.09 -4.82 1.65
CA THR A 134 14.37 -4.89 0.93
C THR A 134 14.22 -5.58 -0.42
N PHE A 135 13.34 -6.59 -0.54
CA PHE A 135 13.07 -7.24 -1.81
C PHE A 135 12.57 -6.23 -2.86
N PHE A 136 11.56 -5.42 -2.52
CA PHE A 136 11.04 -4.43 -3.48
C PHE A 136 11.99 -3.27 -3.70
N LEU A 137 12.80 -2.89 -2.71
CA LEU A 137 13.82 -1.86 -2.91
C LEU A 137 14.92 -2.32 -3.89
N LYS A 138 15.28 -3.62 -3.86
CA LYS A 138 16.36 -4.19 -4.69
C LYS A 138 15.90 -4.65 -6.06
N PHE A 139 14.69 -5.20 -6.17
CA PHE A 139 14.23 -5.93 -7.35
C PHE A 139 13.05 -5.26 -8.08
N SER A 140 12.59 -4.09 -7.65
CA SER A 140 11.48 -3.40 -8.31
C SER A 140 11.64 -1.87 -8.28
N SER A 141 11.84 -1.30 -9.46
CA SER A 141 11.75 0.15 -9.70
C SER A 141 10.31 0.61 -10.04
N THR A 142 9.32 -0.26 -9.84
CA THR A 142 7.93 0.03 -10.21
C THR A 142 7.36 1.21 -9.43
N ASP A 143 6.60 2.06 -10.10
CA ASP A 143 6.09 3.31 -9.53
C ASP A 143 4.91 3.11 -8.59
N PHE A 144 4.11 2.08 -8.84
CA PHE A 144 3.01 1.72 -7.97
C PHE A 144 3.01 0.22 -7.69
N LEU A 145 3.18 -0.12 -6.41
CA LEU A 145 3.03 -1.48 -5.91
C LEU A 145 1.78 -1.57 -5.06
N SER A 146 0.89 -2.50 -5.35
CA SER A 146 -0.28 -2.78 -4.53
C SER A 146 -0.69 -4.25 -4.62
N SER A 147 -1.85 -4.60 -4.05
CA SER A 147 -2.47 -5.92 -4.17
C SER A 147 -3.74 -5.86 -5.00
N HIS A 148 -4.18 -6.98 -5.55
CA HIS A 148 -5.46 -7.14 -6.23
C HIS A 148 -5.70 -6.09 -7.33
N ILE A 149 -4.72 -5.95 -8.24
CA ILE A 149 -4.84 -5.01 -9.35
C ILE A 149 -5.71 -5.63 -10.45
N TYR A 150 -6.85 -5.01 -10.72
CA TYR A 150 -7.82 -5.47 -11.72
C TYR A 150 -8.18 -4.39 -12.72
N GLU A 151 -8.35 -4.81 -13.97
CA GLU A 151 -9.01 -4.05 -15.03
C GLU A 151 -10.52 -3.96 -14.78
N PHE A 152 -11.14 -2.94 -15.36
CA PHE A 152 -12.58 -2.74 -15.26
C PHE A 152 -13.40 -3.97 -15.67
N TYR A 153 -13.03 -4.65 -16.77
CA TYR A 153 -13.79 -5.78 -17.31
C TYR A 153 -13.80 -7.01 -16.38
N GLU A 154 -12.82 -7.11 -15.47
CA GLU A 154 -12.75 -8.22 -14.51
C GLU A 154 -13.78 -8.04 -13.38
N LYS A 155 -14.17 -6.79 -13.07
CA LYS A 155 -15.12 -6.46 -12.00
C LYS A 155 -16.03 -5.28 -12.38
N PRO A 156 -16.83 -5.37 -13.46
CA PRO A 156 -17.56 -4.22 -14.00
C PRO A 156 -18.60 -3.63 -13.03
N ASN A 157 -19.09 -4.44 -12.09
CA ASN A 157 -20.12 -4.05 -11.11
C ASN A 157 -19.54 -3.47 -9.80
N TRP A 158 -18.22 -3.25 -9.70
CA TRP A 158 -17.62 -2.71 -8.49
C TRP A 158 -17.97 -1.22 -8.31
N TYR A 159 -18.62 -0.90 -7.20
CA TYR A 159 -19.30 0.38 -7.00
C TYR A 159 -18.37 1.61 -6.99
N TRP A 160 -17.08 1.44 -6.68
CA TRP A 160 -16.13 2.55 -6.63
C TRP A 160 -15.75 3.12 -7.99
N TRP A 161 -16.00 2.41 -9.11
CA TRP A 161 -15.70 2.89 -10.46
C TRP A 161 -16.30 4.26 -10.80
N ASN A 162 -17.46 4.56 -10.22
CA ASN A 162 -18.23 5.77 -10.50
C ASN A 162 -17.78 6.97 -9.66
N THR A 163 -16.86 6.78 -8.71
CA THR A 163 -16.32 7.90 -7.92
C THR A 163 -15.25 8.68 -8.66
N LEU A 164 -14.53 8.04 -9.60
CA LEU A 164 -13.50 8.68 -10.39
C LEU A 164 -14.13 9.70 -11.35
N SER A 165 -13.83 10.97 -11.15
CA SER A 165 -14.42 12.07 -11.90
C SER A 165 -13.50 13.28 -12.00
N HIS A 166 -13.73 14.08 -13.03
CA HIS A 166 -13.13 15.39 -13.28
C HIS A 166 -14.20 16.24 -14.00
N SER A 167 -14.22 17.55 -13.78
CA SER A 167 -15.23 18.44 -14.36
C SER A 167 -15.22 18.47 -15.89
N ASN A 168 -14.01 18.49 -16.47
CA ASN A 168 -13.80 18.70 -17.91
C ASN A 168 -13.12 17.51 -18.64
N LYS A 169 -12.85 16.38 -17.97
CA LYS A 169 -12.07 15.27 -18.51
C LYS A 169 -12.76 13.94 -18.21
N ILE A 170 -12.64 12.99 -19.12
CA ILE A 170 -13.28 11.67 -19.03
C ILE A 170 -12.23 10.59 -19.24
N ILE A 171 -12.24 9.57 -18.38
CA ILE A 171 -11.50 8.32 -18.57
C ILE A 171 -12.54 7.24 -18.86
N LEU A 172 -12.43 6.63 -20.04
CA LEU A 172 -13.30 5.53 -20.46
C LEU A 172 -13.11 4.32 -19.56
N SER A 173 -14.17 3.55 -19.33
CA SER A 173 -14.17 2.43 -18.36
C SER A 173 -13.07 1.40 -18.64
N GLN A 174 -12.81 1.07 -19.90
CA GLN A 174 -11.75 0.12 -20.29
C GLN A 174 -10.33 0.58 -19.93
N ASN A 175 -10.14 1.86 -19.60
CA ASN A 175 -8.86 2.42 -19.18
C ASN A 175 -8.74 2.51 -17.66
N LYS A 176 -9.77 2.14 -16.90
CA LYS A 176 -9.77 2.18 -15.44
C LYS A 176 -9.11 0.93 -14.85
N LEU A 177 -8.35 1.16 -13.80
CA LEU A 177 -7.82 0.12 -12.92
C LEU A 177 -8.36 0.28 -11.51
N SER A 178 -8.47 -0.85 -10.82
CA SER A 178 -8.67 -0.91 -9.38
C SER A 178 -7.47 -1.58 -8.73
N SER A 179 -7.21 -1.26 -7.47
CA SER A 179 -6.24 -1.94 -6.62
C SER A 179 -6.77 -1.99 -5.19
N PHE A 180 -6.38 -2.99 -4.42
CA PHE A 180 -6.71 -3.06 -2.99
C PHE A 180 -5.54 -2.49 -2.19
N ASN A 181 -5.76 -1.36 -1.52
CA ASN A 181 -4.69 -0.48 -1.02
C ASN A 181 -4.51 -0.42 0.52
N PRO A 182 -4.71 -1.49 1.33
CA PRO A 182 -4.35 -1.43 2.75
C PRO A 182 -2.83 -1.37 2.97
N ILE A 183 -2.03 -1.83 1.98
CA ILE A 183 -0.60 -1.60 1.89
C ILE A 183 -0.21 -1.36 0.44
N TYR A 184 0.52 -0.28 0.18
CA TYR A 184 1.00 0.06 -1.16
C TYR A 184 2.26 0.93 -1.12
N ARG A 185 3.00 0.94 -2.23
CA ARG A 185 4.17 1.80 -2.45
C ARG A 185 3.93 2.72 -3.64
N LEU A 186 4.30 3.98 -3.50
CA LEU A 186 4.40 4.92 -4.62
C LEU A 186 5.84 5.42 -4.78
N SER A 187 6.32 5.58 -6.02
CA SER A 187 7.54 6.33 -6.29
C SER A 187 7.32 7.83 -6.10
N ASN A 188 8.41 8.55 -5.85
CA ASN A 188 8.42 10.00 -5.74
C ASN A 188 7.72 10.67 -6.95
N ARG A 189 8.12 10.26 -8.17
CA ARG A 189 7.54 10.79 -9.41
C ARG A 189 6.06 10.48 -9.58
N ALA A 190 5.59 9.33 -9.08
CA ALA A 190 4.17 9.00 -9.08
C ALA A 190 3.38 9.91 -8.14
N LEU A 191 3.91 10.21 -6.95
CA LEU A 191 3.30 11.16 -6.03
C LEU A 191 3.29 12.60 -6.58
N ALA A 192 4.37 13.03 -7.22
CA ALA A 192 4.42 14.32 -7.91
C ALA A 192 3.33 14.43 -8.99
N TYR A 193 3.15 13.37 -9.78
CA TYR A 193 2.11 13.32 -10.81
C TYR A 193 0.70 13.32 -10.19
N LEU A 194 0.45 12.47 -9.18
CA LEU A 194 -0.85 12.42 -8.50
C LEU A 194 -1.20 13.76 -7.84
N HIS A 195 -0.22 14.43 -7.22
CA HIS A 195 -0.39 15.77 -6.67
C HIS A 195 -0.93 16.73 -7.74
N ASN A 196 -0.31 16.74 -8.92
CA ASN A 196 -0.74 17.60 -10.02
C ASN A 196 -2.12 17.22 -10.56
N GLN A 197 -2.44 15.93 -10.69
CA GLN A 197 -3.77 15.48 -11.15
C GLN A 197 -4.88 15.87 -10.16
N LEU A 198 -4.62 15.77 -8.85
CA LEU A 198 -5.57 16.17 -7.82
C LEU A 198 -5.77 17.69 -7.77
N LYS A 199 -4.70 18.47 -8.00
CA LYS A 199 -4.78 19.94 -8.16
C LYS A 199 -5.56 20.36 -9.40
N ASP A 200 -5.40 19.61 -10.50
CA ASP A 200 -6.10 19.82 -11.76
C ASP A 200 -7.61 19.51 -11.66
N GLY A 201 -8.03 18.75 -10.63
CA GLY A 201 -9.43 18.57 -10.28
C GLY A 201 -9.92 17.13 -10.33
N TRP A 202 -9.03 16.16 -10.55
CA TRP A 202 -9.38 14.75 -10.40
C TRP A 202 -9.77 14.45 -8.95
N LYS A 203 -10.81 13.64 -8.79
CA LYS A 203 -11.26 13.09 -7.50
C LYS A 203 -11.82 11.70 -7.68
N GLY A 204 -11.82 10.90 -6.62
CA GLY A 204 -12.25 9.52 -6.66
C GLY A 204 -11.82 8.75 -5.42
N HIS A 205 -12.39 7.56 -5.24
CA HIS A 205 -11.91 6.63 -4.23
C HIS A 205 -10.47 6.24 -4.58
N HIS A 206 -9.56 6.30 -3.62
CA HIS A 206 -8.12 6.08 -3.88
C HIS A 206 -7.79 4.77 -4.61
N GLU A 207 -8.55 3.70 -4.34
CA GLU A 207 -8.42 2.39 -4.99
C GLU A 207 -8.80 2.35 -6.47
N VAL A 208 -9.50 3.36 -7.00
CA VAL A 208 -9.68 3.56 -8.45
C VAL A 208 -8.83 4.71 -8.97
N LEU A 209 -8.74 5.80 -8.20
CA LEU A 209 -8.08 7.04 -8.61
C LEU A 209 -6.58 6.85 -8.84
N ILE A 210 -5.87 6.28 -7.88
CA ILE A 210 -4.42 6.10 -7.95
C ILE A 210 -4.04 5.21 -9.13
N PRO A 211 -4.50 3.95 -9.22
CA PRO A 211 -4.07 3.05 -10.29
C PRO A 211 -4.52 3.54 -11.67
N THR A 212 -5.71 4.13 -11.80
CA THR A 212 -6.20 4.62 -13.10
C THR A 212 -5.39 5.81 -13.60
N LEU A 213 -5.14 6.82 -12.75
CA LEU A 213 -4.37 8.00 -13.16
C LEU A 213 -2.94 7.62 -13.51
N LEU A 214 -2.33 6.70 -12.76
CA LEU A 214 -0.98 6.22 -13.03
C LEU A 214 -0.89 5.41 -14.33
N LYS A 215 -1.87 4.56 -14.63
CA LYS A 215 -1.95 3.85 -15.92
C LYS A 215 -2.05 4.86 -17.08
N GLN A 216 -2.92 5.86 -16.96
CA GLN A 216 -3.05 6.92 -17.96
C GLN A 216 -1.76 7.75 -18.13
N GLY A 217 -1.05 7.98 -17.03
CA GLY A 217 0.22 8.71 -17.02
C GLY A 217 1.43 7.89 -17.50
N GLY A 218 1.24 6.63 -17.90
CA GLY A 218 2.33 5.76 -18.38
C GLY A 218 3.29 5.29 -17.28
N PHE A 219 2.85 5.26 -16.02
CA PHE A 219 3.64 4.77 -14.90
C PHE A 219 3.62 3.23 -14.85
N ASN A 220 4.70 2.65 -14.34
CA ASN A 220 4.78 1.21 -14.17
C ASN A 220 3.94 0.80 -12.96
N ILE A 221 3.12 -0.24 -13.12
CA ILE A 221 2.22 -0.76 -12.09
C ILE A 221 2.51 -2.24 -11.91
N GLN A 222 2.61 -2.70 -10.67
CA GLN A 222 2.86 -4.10 -10.35
C GLN A 222 2.07 -4.51 -9.12
N ASP A 223 1.54 -5.72 -9.19
CA ASP A 223 0.95 -6.41 -8.05
C ASP A 223 2.05 -7.22 -7.33
N PHE A 224 2.11 -7.10 -6.01
CA PHE A 224 3.11 -7.80 -5.20
C PHE A 224 2.72 -9.25 -4.85
N GLY A 225 1.55 -9.77 -5.25
CA GLY A 225 1.17 -11.16 -4.97
C GLY A 225 0.02 -11.67 -5.81
N GLY A 226 -0.53 -12.84 -5.48
CA GLY A 226 -1.60 -13.44 -6.28
C GLY A 226 -1.14 -13.96 -7.65
N THR A 227 -2.05 -13.96 -8.63
CA THR A 227 -1.88 -14.59 -9.96
C THR A 227 -2.34 -13.72 -11.13
N GLY A 228 -2.69 -12.46 -10.89
CA GLY A 228 -3.19 -11.54 -11.91
C GLY A 228 -2.13 -11.11 -12.94
N GLN A 229 -2.56 -10.45 -14.02
CA GLN A 229 -1.67 -10.03 -15.11
C GLN A 229 -0.60 -9.01 -14.71
N TYR A 230 -0.82 -8.29 -13.60
CA TYR A 230 0.11 -7.30 -13.05
C TYR A 230 1.16 -7.92 -12.10
N VAL A 231 1.11 -9.24 -11.87
CA VAL A 231 2.00 -9.92 -10.94
C VAL A 231 3.31 -10.29 -11.64
N ALA A 232 4.43 -9.80 -11.11
CA ALA A 232 5.74 -10.22 -11.59
C ALA A 232 5.96 -11.72 -11.33
N LYS A 233 6.65 -12.44 -12.23
CA LYS A 233 6.87 -13.90 -12.14
C LYS A 233 7.43 -14.34 -10.77
N ASN A 234 8.35 -13.55 -10.20
CA ASN A 234 8.97 -13.81 -8.90
C ASN A 234 8.11 -13.41 -7.69
N CYS A 235 6.91 -12.86 -7.91
CA CYS A 235 5.93 -12.46 -6.90
C CYS A 235 4.66 -13.31 -6.90
N ILE A 236 4.48 -14.24 -7.85
CA ILE A 236 3.30 -15.11 -7.93
C ILE A 236 3.08 -15.81 -6.58
N ASN A 237 1.92 -15.54 -5.96
CA ASN A 237 1.52 -16.08 -4.64
C ASN A 237 2.56 -15.92 -3.52
N ARG A 238 3.48 -14.96 -3.64
CA ARG A 238 4.63 -14.81 -2.73
C ARG A 238 4.31 -14.05 -1.46
N PHE A 239 3.68 -12.87 -1.59
CA PHE A 239 3.43 -11.98 -0.46
C PHE A 239 1.97 -11.96 -0.03
N TYR A 240 1.06 -12.40 -0.88
CA TYR A 240 -0.29 -12.82 -0.51
C TYR A 240 -0.79 -13.86 -1.52
N LYS A 241 -1.82 -14.60 -1.16
CA LYS A 241 -2.43 -15.60 -2.03
C LYS A 241 -3.89 -15.28 -2.33
N ILE A 242 -4.29 -15.62 -3.54
CA ILE A 242 -5.68 -15.76 -3.91
C ILE A 242 -6.01 -17.24 -3.79
N ILE A 243 -6.91 -17.62 -2.88
CA ILE A 243 -7.44 -18.98 -2.82
C ILE A 243 -8.89 -18.89 -3.28
N GLU A 244 -9.18 -19.55 -4.40
CA GLU A 244 -10.56 -19.74 -4.85
C GLU A 244 -11.29 -20.57 -3.78
N ILE A 245 -12.31 -19.98 -3.16
CA ILE A 245 -13.07 -20.66 -2.11
C ILE A 245 -13.86 -21.80 -2.75
N ASN A 246 -13.50 -23.04 -2.41
CA ASN A 246 -14.47 -24.13 -2.49
C ASN A 246 -15.44 -23.98 -1.32
N GLN A 247 -16.73 -23.83 -1.62
CA GLN A 247 -17.82 -23.51 -0.67
C GLN A 247 -17.94 -24.48 0.53
N ILE A 248 -17.20 -25.59 0.52
CA ILE A 248 -17.29 -26.70 1.45
C ILE A 248 -16.49 -26.45 2.74
N GLU A 249 -15.40 -25.65 2.72
CA GLU A 249 -14.44 -25.63 3.84
C GLU A 249 -14.51 -24.42 4.79
N LYS A 250 -15.42 -23.44 4.57
CA LYS A 250 -15.56 -22.23 5.43
C LYS A 250 -14.25 -21.44 5.70
N LEU A 251 -13.17 -21.70 4.96
CA LEU A 251 -11.95 -20.91 4.99
C LEU A 251 -12.10 -19.72 4.04
N PHE A 252 -11.96 -18.50 4.56
CA PHE A 252 -12.03 -17.29 3.74
C PHE A 252 -10.72 -17.18 2.94
N GLY A 253 -10.77 -17.55 1.66
CA GLY A 253 -9.60 -17.93 0.86
C GLY A 253 -8.53 -16.87 0.60
N ASN A 254 -8.78 -15.58 0.82
CA ASN A 254 -7.76 -14.58 0.51
C ASN A 254 -7.13 -14.03 1.80
N SER A 255 -5.79 -14.08 1.88
CA SER A 255 -5.06 -13.50 3.01
C SER A 255 -5.22 -11.97 3.02
N MET A 256 -5.31 -11.35 1.84
CA MET A 256 -5.66 -9.93 1.66
C MET A 256 -7.11 -9.82 1.18
N ARG A 257 -8.00 -9.25 2.00
CA ARG A 257 -9.42 -9.07 1.65
C ARG A 257 -10.02 -7.86 2.37
N PHE A 258 -11.16 -7.35 1.90
CA PHE A 258 -11.86 -6.27 2.60
C PHE A 258 -12.53 -6.80 3.89
N LYS A 259 -13.25 -7.91 3.77
CA LYS A 259 -13.97 -8.60 4.84
C LYS A 259 -14.12 -10.09 4.51
N PRO A 260 -14.38 -10.96 5.51
CA PRO A 260 -14.39 -10.69 6.95
C PRO A 260 -12.99 -10.47 7.53
N ASN A 261 -12.89 -10.16 8.82
CA ASN A 261 -11.60 -10.13 9.51
C ASN A 261 -10.89 -11.49 9.40
N ILE A 262 -9.56 -11.44 9.39
CA ILE A 262 -8.68 -12.60 9.47
C ILE A 262 -8.67 -13.10 10.92
N SER A 263 -9.07 -14.35 11.12
CA SER A 263 -8.90 -15.04 12.39
C SER A 263 -7.44 -15.45 12.59
N PRO A 264 -6.92 -15.50 13.83
CA PRO A 264 -5.57 -15.99 14.09
C PRO A 264 -5.29 -17.39 13.53
N ILE A 265 -6.30 -18.25 13.40
CA ILE A 265 -6.15 -19.60 12.82
C ILE A 265 -5.86 -19.59 11.31
N GLU A 266 -6.19 -18.50 10.61
CA GLU A 266 -5.91 -18.34 9.17
C GLU A 266 -4.45 -17.87 8.91
N ILE A 267 -3.75 -17.41 9.94
CA ILE A 267 -2.39 -16.86 9.85
C ILE A 267 -1.38 -18.00 9.98
N THR A 268 -1.16 -18.73 8.88
CA THR A 268 -0.34 -19.95 8.86
C THR A 268 0.94 -19.83 8.04
N GLU A 269 1.01 -18.88 7.12
CA GLU A 269 2.10 -18.73 6.16
C GLU A 269 2.78 -17.37 6.27
N ASN A 270 3.97 -17.20 5.67
CA ASN A 270 4.71 -15.94 5.65
C ASN A 270 4.12 -14.92 4.64
N LEU A 271 2.82 -14.64 4.77
CA LEU A 271 2.02 -13.78 3.90
C LEU A 271 1.59 -12.49 4.62
N LEU A 272 1.17 -11.52 3.80
CA LEU A 272 0.39 -10.36 4.23
C LEU A 272 -1.06 -10.79 4.44
N TYR A 273 -1.62 -10.29 5.54
CA TYR A 273 -2.97 -10.53 6.00
C TYR A 273 -3.69 -9.21 6.24
N HIS A 274 -4.92 -9.10 5.75
CA HIS A 274 -5.80 -7.96 6.00
C HIS A 274 -7.28 -8.37 5.88
N PRO A 275 -8.18 -7.89 6.76
CA PRO A 275 -7.88 -7.08 7.95
C PRO A 275 -7.64 -7.97 9.18
N VAL A 276 -6.57 -7.72 9.93
CA VAL A 276 -6.31 -8.36 11.23
C VAL A 276 -6.67 -7.41 12.36
N LYS A 277 -7.66 -7.78 13.16
CA LYS A 277 -8.03 -7.06 14.39
C LYS A 277 -7.65 -7.89 15.60
N TYR A 278 -6.96 -7.29 16.56
CA TYR A 278 -6.60 -7.95 17.80
C TYR A 278 -7.67 -7.67 18.87
N PHE A 279 -7.93 -8.64 19.74
CA PHE A 279 -8.83 -8.42 20.87
C PHE A 279 -8.28 -7.30 21.76
N GLY A 280 -9.06 -6.22 21.91
CA GLY A 280 -8.65 -4.99 22.61
C GLY A 280 -8.34 -3.79 21.71
N ASP A 281 -8.53 -3.92 20.38
CA ASP A 281 -8.61 -2.79 19.43
C ASP A 281 -9.97 -2.08 19.45
#